data_AF-A0A0B6YYZ1-F1
#
_entry.id   AF-A0A0B6YYZ1-F1
#
_cell.length_a   1.000
_cell.length_b   1.000
_cell.length_c   1.000
_cell.angle_alpha   90.00
_cell.angle_beta   90.00
_cell.angle_gamma   90.00
#
_symmetry.space_group_name_H-M   'P 1'
#
loop_
_entity.id
_entity.type
_entity.pdbx_description
1 polymer ?
#
loop_
_entity_poly.entity_id
_entity_poly.type
_entity_poly.pdbx_seq_one_letter_code
_entity_poly.pdbx_strand_id
1 'polypeptide(L)'
;PNLTLKDLVNHVVEFSQDQHGSRFIQQKLERATPQEKSMVFGEILSAAYSLMTDVFGNYVIQKFFEFGSPEQKQTLAQRVRGHVLPLALQMYGCRVIQKALESIPADMQVEIVKELDGHVLKCVKDQNGNHVVQKCIECVDPKYLQFIIDAFKGQVFNLSTHPYGCRVIQRILEHC
;
A
#
# COMPACT_ATOMS: atom_id res chain seq x y z
N PRO A 1 22.40 13.92 -20.74
CA PRO A 1 21.08 14.32 -21.30
C PRO A 1 20.16 14.83 -20.17
N ASN A 2 19.54 16.00 -20.33
CA ASN A 2 18.62 16.58 -19.34
C ASN A 2 17.20 16.03 -19.53
N LEU A 3 17.01 14.72 -19.31
CA LEU A 3 15.71 14.07 -19.43
C LEU A 3 14.72 14.63 -18.39
N THR A 4 13.48 14.86 -18.81
CA THR A 4 12.35 15.36 -17.99
C THR A 4 11.18 14.38 -18.02
N LEU A 5 10.18 14.56 -17.15
CA LEU A 5 8.97 13.72 -17.16
C LEU A 5 8.17 13.86 -18.46
N LYS A 6 8.21 15.05 -19.10
CA LYS A 6 7.50 15.31 -20.35
C LYS A 6 8.07 14.52 -21.53
N ASP A 7 9.33 14.12 -21.44
CA ASP A 7 9.99 13.31 -22.46
C ASP A 7 9.61 11.83 -22.36
N LEU A 8 8.91 11.41 -21.28
CA LEU A 8 8.47 10.04 -21.05
C LEU A 8 7.04 9.76 -21.52
N VAL A 9 6.37 10.73 -22.13
CA VAL A 9 4.96 10.59 -22.53
C VAL A 9 4.79 9.37 -23.44
N ASN A 10 3.78 8.55 -23.14
CA ASN A 10 3.48 7.23 -23.72
C ASN A 10 4.43 6.08 -23.32
N HIS A 11 5.45 6.35 -22.53
CA HIS A 11 6.44 5.37 -22.06
C HIS A 11 6.52 5.30 -20.52
N VAL A 12 5.62 5.98 -19.80
CA VAL A 12 5.71 6.08 -18.33
C VAL A 12 5.59 4.70 -17.68
N VAL A 13 4.72 3.82 -18.18
CA VAL A 13 4.55 2.46 -17.65
C VAL A 13 5.80 1.63 -17.86
N GLU A 14 6.37 1.65 -19.07
CA GLU A 14 7.62 0.95 -19.41
C GLU A 14 8.77 1.40 -18.50
N PHE A 15 8.94 2.73 -18.35
CA PHE A 15 9.95 3.28 -17.46
C PHE A 15 9.69 2.92 -16.00
N SER A 16 8.43 2.83 -15.57
CA SER A 16 8.10 2.44 -14.20
C SER A 16 8.48 0.99 -13.89
N GLN A 17 8.54 0.12 -14.91
CA GLN A 17 8.94 -1.29 -14.78
C GLN A 17 10.44 -1.51 -15.06
N ASP A 18 11.19 -0.46 -15.39
CA ASP A 18 12.64 -0.49 -15.48
C ASP A 18 13.30 0.00 -14.17
N GLN A 19 14.44 -0.58 -13.81
CA GLN A 19 15.15 -0.21 -12.58
C GLN A 19 15.59 1.25 -12.57
N HIS A 20 16.14 1.74 -13.68
CA HIS A 20 16.66 3.10 -13.79
C HIS A 20 15.53 4.09 -14.09
N GLY A 21 14.60 3.71 -14.97
CA GLY A 21 13.39 4.47 -15.29
C GLY A 21 12.53 4.74 -14.08
N SER A 22 12.27 3.74 -13.24
CA SER A 22 11.45 3.89 -12.04
C SER A 22 12.12 4.85 -11.05
N ARG A 23 13.43 4.69 -10.82
CA ARG A 23 14.20 5.60 -9.96
C ARG A 23 14.17 7.04 -10.49
N PHE A 24 14.29 7.22 -11.80
CA PHE A 24 14.19 8.53 -12.43
C PHE A 24 12.80 9.16 -12.19
N ILE A 25 11.72 8.42 -12.44
CA ILE A 25 10.34 8.91 -12.21
C ILE A 25 10.16 9.29 -10.74
N GLN A 26 10.57 8.44 -9.80
CA GLN A 26 10.46 8.69 -8.36
C GLN A 26 11.14 10.00 -7.94
N GLN A 27 12.38 10.22 -8.37
CA GLN A 27 13.14 11.43 -8.04
C GLN A 27 12.51 12.70 -8.62
N LYS A 28 11.95 12.61 -9.84
CA LYS A 28 11.29 13.75 -10.48
C LYS A 28 9.94 14.07 -9.85
N LEU A 29 9.15 13.07 -9.46
CA LEU A 29 7.82 13.26 -8.86
C LEU A 29 7.85 14.12 -7.57
N GLU A 30 8.93 14.07 -6.79
CA GLU A 30 9.07 14.86 -5.55
C GLU A 30 9.05 16.37 -5.79
N ARG A 31 9.54 16.82 -6.95
CA ARG A 31 9.68 18.24 -7.31
C ARG A 31 8.84 18.62 -8.54
N ALA A 32 8.09 17.67 -9.07
CA ALA A 32 7.25 17.86 -10.25
C ALA A 32 6.09 18.82 -9.96
N THR A 33 5.76 19.62 -10.96
CA THR A 33 4.56 20.44 -10.96
C THR A 33 3.30 19.57 -10.93
N PRO A 34 2.15 20.09 -10.45
CA PRO A 34 0.89 19.35 -10.49
C PRO A 34 0.53 18.83 -11.90
N GLN A 35 0.84 19.60 -12.94
CA GLN A 35 0.60 19.23 -14.34
C GLN A 35 1.45 18.03 -14.77
N GLU A 36 2.74 18.01 -14.40
CA GLU A 36 3.62 16.87 -14.68
C GLU A 36 3.20 15.61 -13.91
N LYS A 37 2.78 15.76 -12.65
CA LYS A 37 2.22 14.64 -11.88
C LYS A 37 0.96 14.09 -12.54
N SER A 38 0.05 14.95 -13.00
CA SER A 38 -1.17 14.54 -13.69
C SER A 38 -0.90 13.81 -15.00
N MET A 39 0.10 14.24 -15.77
CA MET A 39 0.56 13.53 -16.98
C MET A 39 1.01 12.10 -16.64
N VAL A 40 1.97 11.96 -15.71
CA VAL A 40 2.48 10.65 -15.29
C VAL A 40 1.36 9.79 -14.72
N PHE A 41 0.47 10.38 -13.90
CA PHE A 41 -0.66 9.70 -13.29
C PHE A 41 -1.63 9.12 -14.32
N GLY A 42 -1.94 9.90 -15.37
CA GLY A 42 -2.86 9.48 -16.42
C GLY A 42 -2.43 8.20 -17.11
N GLU A 43 -1.14 8.04 -17.37
CA GLU A 43 -0.59 6.83 -18.02
C GLU A 43 -0.58 5.63 -17.07
N ILE A 44 -0.07 5.81 -15.83
CA ILE A 44 0.06 4.68 -14.89
C ILE A 44 -1.29 4.17 -14.38
N LEU A 45 -2.35 4.99 -14.40
CA LEU A 45 -3.63 4.62 -13.81
C LEU A 45 -4.24 3.37 -14.45
N SER A 46 -4.08 3.21 -15.76
CA SER A 46 -4.56 2.03 -16.50
C SER A 46 -3.81 0.75 -16.11
N ALA A 47 -2.52 0.87 -15.76
CA ALA A 47 -1.63 -0.22 -15.37
C ALA A 47 -1.41 -0.32 -13.85
N ALA A 48 -2.19 0.42 -13.04
CA ALA A 48 -1.89 0.63 -11.63
C ALA A 48 -1.70 -0.67 -10.86
N TYR A 49 -2.61 -1.64 -11.01
CA TYR A 49 -2.51 -2.93 -10.33
C TYR A 49 -1.25 -3.72 -10.72
N SER A 50 -0.90 -3.73 -12.01
CA SER A 50 0.34 -4.36 -12.49
C SER A 50 1.56 -3.70 -11.85
N LEU A 51 1.57 -2.37 -11.78
CA LEU A 51 2.68 -1.63 -11.15
C LEU A 51 2.75 -1.85 -9.64
N MET A 52 1.62 -1.99 -8.94
CA MET A 52 1.60 -2.29 -7.50
C MET A 52 2.31 -3.59 -7.15
N THR A 53 2.31 -4.55 -8.07
CA THR A 53 2.90 -5.89 -7.88
C THR A 53 4.23 -6.07 -8.60
N ASP A 54 4.73 -5.01 -9.25
CA ASP A 54 6.01 -4.99 -9.95
C ASP A 54 7.17 -4.62 -9.02
N VAL A 55 8.35 -5.22 -9.21
CA VAL A 55 9.55 -5.01 -8.38
C VAL A 55 10.05 -3.57 -8.39
N PHE A 56 9.82 -2.81 -9.46
CA PHE A 56 10.20 -1.41 -9.60
C PHE A 56 8.98 -0.47 -9.63
N GLY A 57 7.88 -0.89 -10.26
CA GLY A 57 6.67 -0.10 -10.42
C GLY A 57 5.98 0.25 -9.10
N ASN A 58 6.12 -0.61 -8.09
CA ASN A 58 5.46 -0.40 -6.78
C ASN A 58 5.90 0.91 -6.12
N TYR A 59 7.15 1.34 -6.37
CA TYR A 59 7.69 2.58 -5.82
C TYR A 59 7.06 3.81 -6.47
N VAL A 60 6.73 3.76 -7.77
CA VAL A 60 6.04 4.86 -8.46
C VAL A 60 4.64 5.03 -7.88
N ILE A 61 3.91 3.93 -7.64
CA ILE A 61 2.59 3.98 -7.00
C ILE A 61 2.68 4.55 -5.58
N GLN A 62 3.68 4.12 -4.79
CA GLN A 62 3.92 4.66 -3.45
C GLN A 62 4.20 6.17 -3.46
N LYS A 63 4.95 6.68 -4.46
CA LYS A 63 5.19 8.12 -4.62
C LYS A 63 3.93 8.91 -4.90
N PHE A 64 2.93 8.34 -5.58
CA PHE A 64 1.63 8.99 -5.74
C PHE A 64 0.79 8.97 -4.45
N PHE A 65 0.87 7.91 -3.65
CA PHE A 65 0.30 7.96 -2.30
C PHE A 65 0.97 9.02 -1.42
N GLU A 66 2.28 9.24 -1.58
CA GLU A 66 3.01 10.26 -0.81
C GLU A 66 2.74 11.70 -1.28
N PHE A 67 2.98 11.97 -2.57
CA PHE A 67 3.05 13.32 -3.14
C PHE A 67 1.94 13.66 -4.15
N GLY A 68 1.05 12.70 -4.45
CA GLY A 68 -0.10 12.94 -5.31
C GLY A 68 -1.13 13.87 -4.67
N SER A 69 -2.00 14.44 -5.48
CA SER A 69 -3.14 15.22 -4.98
C SER A 69 -4.10 14.32 -4.19
N PRO A 70 -4.96 14.88 -3.31
CA PRO A 70 -5.99 14.10 -2.62
C PRO A 70 -6.83 13.23 -3.58
N GLU A 71 -7.19 13.77 -4.74
CA GLU A 71 -7.98 13.07 -5.77
C GLU A 71 -7.20 11.90 -6.39
N GLN A 72 -5.90 12.07 -6.65
CA GLN A 72 -5.03 11.00 -7.15
C GLN A 72 -4.89 9.86 -6.13
N LYS A 73 -4.74 10.20 -4.84
CA LYS A 73 -4.68 9.21 -3.75
C LYS A 73 -5.98 8.43 -3.63
N GLN A 74 -7.12 9.13 -3.65
CA GLN A 74 -8.44 8.49 -3.64
C GLN A 74 -8.66 7.59 -4.85
N THR A 75 -8.28 8.06 -6.03
CA THR A 75 -8.40 7.27 -7.28
C THR A 75 -7.55 6.01 -7.23
N LEU A 76 -6.32 6.06 -6.70
CA LEU A 76 -5.49 4.87 -6.50
C LEU A 76 -6.06 3.93 -5.44
N ALA A 77 -6.59 4.47 -4.34
CA ALA A 77 -7.25 3.66 -3.31
C ALA A 77 -8.48 2.92 -3.87
N GLN A 78 -9.23 3.54 -4.78
CA GLN A 78 -10.31 2.85 -5.50
C GLN A 78 -9.80 1.70 -6.39
N ARG A 79 -8.58 1.78 -6.93
CA ARG A 79 -7.95 0.66 -7.68
C ARG A 79 -7.48 -0.47 -6.78
N VAL A 80 -7.25 -0.20 -5.49
CA VAL A 80 -6.90 -1.21 -4.49
C VAL A 80 -8.15 -2.00 -4.02
N ARG A 81 -9.31 -1.35 -4.00
CA ARG A 81 -10.57 -1.93 -3.54
C ARG A 81 -10.92 -3.22 -4.29
N GLY A 82 -11.31 -4.25 -3.53
CA GLY A 82 -11.58 -5.60 -4.01
C GLY A 82 -10.32 -6.46 -4.22
N HIS A 83 -9.14 -5.87 -4.00
CA HIS A 83 -7.85 -6.53 -4.20
C HIS A 83 -6.92 -6.42 -2.99
N VAL A 84 -7.41 -5.97 -1.83
CA VAL A 84 -6.57 -5.73 -0.64
C VAL A 84 -5.88 -7.02 -0.19
N LEU A 85 -6.60 -8.13 -0.04
CA LEU A 85 -6.02 -9.39 0.43
C LEU A 85 -4.91 -9.92 -0.52
N PRO A 86 -5.13 -10.05 -1.84
CA PRO A 86 -4.07 -10.42 -2.77
C PRO A 86 -2.84 -9.51 -2.69
N LEU A 87 -3.04 -8.19 -2.62
CA LEU A 87 -1.93 -7.23 -2.52
C LEU A 87 -1.20 -7.35 -1.19
N ALA A 88 -1.91 -7.54 -0.07
CA ALA A 88 -1.32 -7.67 1.26
C ALA A 88 -0.39 -8.90 1.39
N LEU A 89 -0.71 -9.99 0.68
CA LEU A 89 0.10 -11.21 0.66
C LEU A 89 1.22 -11.17 -0.39
N GLN A 90 1.25 -10.16 -1.26
CA GLN A 90 2.25 -10.01 -2.31
C GLN A 90 3.43 -9.16 -1.84
N MET A 91 4.65 -9.56 -2.21
CA MET A 91 5.92 -8.99 -1.71
C MET A 91 6.09 -7.47 -1.92
N TYR A 92 5.57 -6.93 -3.01
CA TYR A 92 5.62 -5.50 -3.36
C TYR A 92 4.28 -4.80 -3.09
N GLY A 93 3.17 -5.47 -3.36
CA GLY A 93 1.81 -5.00 -3.10
C GLY A 93 1.59 -4.67 -1.63
N CYS A 94 2.17 -5.45 -0.71
CA CYS A 94 2.05 -5.18 0.72
C CYS A 94 2.64 -3.82 1.10
N ARG A 95 3.67 -3.37 0.38
CA ARG A 95 4.29 -2.04 0.57
C ARG A 95 3.36 -0.94 0.08
N VAL A 96 2.68 -1.16 -1.03
CA VAL A 96 1.66 -0.23 -1.53
C VAL A 96 0.50 -0.11 -0.54
N ILE A 97 -0.03 -1.23 -0.03
CA ILE A 97 -1.12 -1.19 0.96
C ILE A 97 -0.70 -0.42 2.22
N GLN A 98 0.50 -0.69 2.73
CA GLN A 98 1.04 0.04 3.89
C GLN A 98 1.11 1.56 3.62
N LYS A 99 1.65 1.97 2.46
CA LYS A 99 1.74 3.38 2.11
C LYS A 99 0.37 4.03 1.88
N ALA A 100 -0.59 3.29 1.33
CA ALA A 100 -1.96 3.74 1.17
C ALA A 100 -2.60 4.04 2.54
N LEU A 101 -2.49 3.10 3.50
CA LEU A 101 -3.01 3.29 4.87
C LEU A 101 -2.45 4.55 5.55
N GLU A 102 -1.20 4.91 5.31
CA GLU A 102 -0.58 6.12 5.87
C GLU A 102 -1.07 7.42 5.22
N SER A 103 -1.60 7.36 4.01
CA SER A 103 -1.72 8.53 3.13
C SER A 103 -3.14 8.90 2.73
N ILE A 104 -4.11 7.99 2.91
CA ILE A 104 -5.50 8.18 2.49
C ILE A 104 -6.39 8.62 3.67
N PRO A 105 -7.55 9.23 3.40
CA PRO A 105 -8.53 9.58 4.42
C PRO A 105 -9.03 8.38 5.25
N ALA A 106 -9.43 8.65 6.50
CA ALA A 106 -9.77 7.62 7.48
C ALA A 106 -10.92 6.69 7.04
N ASP A 107 -11.93 7.22 6.34
CA ASP A 107 -13.03 6.44 5.78
C ASP A 107 -12.53 5.39 4.77
N MET A 108 -11.58 5.75 3.91
CA MET A 108 -10.96 4.82 2.96
C MET A 108 -10.02 3.82 3.64
N GLN A 109 -9.32 4.22 4.71
CA GLN A 109 -8.52 3.27 5.50
C GLN A 109 -9.44 2.17 6.07
N VAL A 110 -10.60 2.55 6.59
CA VAL A 110 -11.60 1.60 7.11
C VAL A 110 -12.11 0.66 6.01
N GLU A 111 -12.35 1.16 4.79
CA GLU A 111 -12.71 0.29 3.65
C GLU A 111 -11.62 -0.75 3.36
N ILE A 112 -10.35 -0.33 3.30
CA ILE A 112 -9.22 -1.23 3.06
C ILE A 112 -9.13 -2.30 4.16
N VAL A 113 -9.18 -1.89 5.42
CA VAL A 113 -9.03 -2.81 6.55
C VAL A 113 -10.15 -3.84 6.62
N LYS A 114 -11.39 -3.45 6.28
CA LYS A 114 -12.54 -4.36 6.27
C LYS A 114 -12.40 -5.50 5.26
N GLU A 115 -11.65 -5.34 4.16
CA GLU A 115 -11.39 -6.44 3.22
C GLU A 115 -10.50 -7.55 3.81
N LEU A 116 -9.87 -7.32 4.95
CA LEU A 116 -9.09 -8.33 5.67
C LEU A 116 -9.92 -9.13 6.68
N ASP A 117 -11.20 -8.77 6.88
CA ASP A 117 -12.10 -9.53 7.77
C ASP A 117 -12.27 -10.97 7.26
N GLY A 118 -12.29 -11.93 8.19
CA GLY A 118 -12.22 -13.36 7.89
C GLY A 118 -10.85 -13.88 7.43
N HIS A 119 -9.86 -13.01 7.19
CA HIS A 119 -8.53 -13.37 6.70
C HIS A 119 -7.37 -12.95 7.61
N VAL A 120 -7.67 -12.37 8.78
CA VAL A 120 -6.68 -11.85 9.73
C VAL A 120 -5.58 -12.87 10.06
N LEU A 121 -5.93 -14.08 10.49
CA LEU A 121 -4.94 -15.10 10.87
C LEU A 121 -4.05 -15.53 9.70
N LYS A 122 -4.60 -15.53 8.48
CA LYS A 122 -3.81 -15.80 7.26
C LYS A 122 -2.77 -14.72 7.05
N CYS A 123 -3.17 -13.44 7.13
CA CYS A 123 -2.26 -12.31 6.97
C CYS A 123 -1.21 -12.26 8.08
N VAL A 124 -1.58 -12.46 9.34
CA VAL A 124 -0.66 -12.43 10.50
C VAL A 124 0.44 -13.48 10.40
N LYS A 125 0.14 -14.65 9.82
CA LYS A 125 1.11 -15.74 9.64
C LYS A 125 1.90 -15.64 8.33
N ASP A 126 1.54 -14.73 7.44
CA ASP A 126 2.21 -14.52 6.17
C ASP A 126 3.42 -13.56 6.30
N GLN A 127 4.48 -13.81 5.52
CA GLN A 127 5.71 -13.01 5.54
C GLN A 127 5.51 -11.54 5.09
N ASN A 128 4.48 -11.27 4.28
CA ASN A 128 4.13 -9.94 3.79
C ASN A 128 2.93 -9.36 4.56
N GLY A 129 1.87 -10.16 4.70
CA GLY A 129 0.59 -9.76 5.27
C GLY A 129 0.69 -9.30 6.72
N ASN A 130 1.64 -9.83 7.51
CA ASN A 130 1.81 -9.42 8.90
C ASN A 130 2.17 -7.93 9.03
N HIS A 131 2.88 -7.37 8.04
CA HIS A 131 3.23 -5.96 8.02
C HIS A 131 2.01 -5.08 7.72
N VAL A 132 1.11 -5.56 6.85
CA VAL A 132 -0.15 -4.86 6.58
C VAL A 132 -1.03 -4.83 7.82
N VAL A 133 -1.18 -5.96 8.53
CA VAL A 133 -2.00 -6.01 9.76
C VAL A 133 -1.44 -5.08 10.84
N GLN A 134 -0.11 -5.05 11.03
CA GLN A 134 0.53 -4.08 11.94
C GLN A 134 0.21 -2.64 11.53
N LYS A 135 0.29 -2.32 10.22
CA LYS A 135 -0.02 -0.99 9.73
C LYS A 135 -1.50 -0.61 9.90
N CYS A 136 -2.42 -1.56 9.77
CA CYS A 136 -3.83 -1.34 10.10
C CYS A 136 -3.96 -0.91 11.57
N ILE A 137 -3.29 -1.61 12.49
CA ILE A 137 -3.33 -1.31 13.93
C ILE A 137 -2.72 0.06 14.26
N GLU A 138 -1.66 0.45 13.56
CA GLU A 138 -0.99 1.74 13.76
C GLU A 138 -1.80 2.92 13.22
N CYS A 139 -2.51 2.75 12.10
CA CYS A 139 -3.10 3.87 11.35
C CYS A 139 -4.61 4.06 11.52
N VAL A 140 -5.34 3.00 11.92
CA VAL A 140 -6.80 3.02 11.90
C VAL A 140 -7.35 3.07 13.32
N ASP A 141 -8.40 3.88 13.52
CA ASP A 141 -9.08 4.00 14.81
C ASP A 141 -9.48 2.60 15.36
N PRO A 142 -9.07 2.25 16.59
CA PRO A 142 -9.30 0.93 17.19
C PRO A 142 -10.75 0.45 17.16
N LYS A 143 -11.74 1.35 17.15
CA LYS A 143 -13.16 0.95 17.06
C LYS A 143 -13.50 0.17 15.79
N TYR A 144 -12.69 0.29 14.74
CA TYR A 144 -12.86 -0.45 13.48
C TYR A 144 -12.01 -1.74 13.42
N LEU A 145 -11.21 -2.02 14.45
CA LEU A 145 -10.25 -3.14 14.48
C LEU A 145 -10.72 -4.32 15.33
N GLN A 146 -11.95 -4.29 15.85
CA GLN A 146 -12.46 -5.33 16.74
C GLN A 146 -12.37 -6.74 16.14
N PHE A 147 -12.61 -6.89 14.83
CA PHE A 147 -12.50 -8.18 14.15
C PHE A 147 -11.06 -8.75 14.16
N ILE A 148 -10.03 -7.89 14.21
CA ILE A 148 -8.64 -8.32 14.39
C ILE A 148 -8.44 -8.88 15.80
N ILE A 149 -8.93 -8.17 16.82
CA ILE A 149 -8.84 -8.63 18.23
C ILE A 149 -9.60 -9.96 18.41
N ASP A 150 -10.77 -10.06 17.81
CA ASP A 150 -11.60 -11.27 17.89
C ASP A 150 -10.93 -12.47 17.23
N ALA A 151 -10.22 -12.27 16.11
CA ALA A 151 -9.44 -13.33 15.47
C ALA A 151 -8.29 -13.87 16.34
N PHE A 152 -7.84 -13.12 17.34
CA PHE A 152 -6.75 -13.52 18.25
C PHE A 152 -7.27 -14.29 19.48
N LYS A 153 -8.59 -14.27 19.75
CA LYS A 153 -9.20 -15.03 20.86
C LYS A 153 -8.89 -16.52 20.69
N GLY A 154 -8.33 -17.14 21.73
CA GLY A 154 -7.90 -18.54 21.70
C GLY A 154 -6.61 -18.81 20.89
N GLN A 155 -6.01 -17.80 20.27
CA GLN A 155 -4.77 -17.92 19.48
C GLN A 155 -3.57 -17.17 20.11
N VAL A 156 -3.78 -16.42 21.19
CA VAL A 156 -2.76 -15.54 21.80
C VAL A 156 -1.44 -16.26 22.04
N PHE A 157 -1.43 -17.42 22.72
CA PHE A 157 -0.20 -18.16 22.98
C PHE A 157 0.53 -18.59 21.68
N ASN A 158 -0.20 -19.14 20.71
CA ASN A 158 0.35 -19.59 19.43
C ASN A 158 0.93 -18.42 18.63
N LEU A 159 0.25 -17.27 18.63
CA LEU A 159 0.71 -16.09 17.91
C LEU A 159 1.88 -15.40 18.62
N SER A 160 1.91 -15.39 19.96
CA SER A 160 3.02 -14.85 20.75
C SER A 160 4.34 -15.60 20.52
N THR A 161 4.27 -16.88 20.16
CA THR A 161 5.44 -17.71 19.84
C THR A 161 5.74 -17.81 18.35
N HIS A 162 4.90 -17.22 17.49
CA HIS A 162 5.10 -17.18 16.04
C HIS A 162 6.06 -16.03 15.64
N PRO A 163 7.00 -16.25 14.69
CA PRO A 163 8.00 -15.24 14.29
C PRO A 163 7.41 -13.90 13.81
N TYR A 164 6.20 -13.92 13.24
CA TYR A 164 5.48 -12.73 12.81
C TYR A 164 4.34 -12.35 13.76
N GLY A 165 3.67 -13.34 14.36
CA GLY A 165 2.47 -13.12 15.16
C GLY A 165 2.76 -12.32 16.43
N CYS A 166 3.94 -12.53 17.02
CA CYS A 166 4.36 -11.85 18.23
C CYS A 166 4.48 -10.33 18.02
N ARG A 167 4.83 -9.87 16.81
CA ARG A 167 4.91 -8.45 16.45
C ARG A 167 3.53 -7.83 16.34
N VAL A 168 2.57 -8.56 15.79
CA VAL A 168 1.17 -8.10 15.70
C VAL A 168 0.54 -7.99 17.09
N ILE A 169 0.80 -8.95 17.99
CA ILE A 169 0.36 -8.85 19.39
C ILE A 169 0.91 -7.60 20.06
N GLN A 170 2.21 -7.32 19.90
CA GLN A 170 2.82 -6.11 20.46
C GLN A 170 2.10 -4.85 19.98
N ARG A 171 1.81 -4.74 18.67
CA ARG A 171 1.04 -3.60 18.13
C ARG A 171 -0.36 -3.51 18.73
N ILE A 172 -1.08 -4.62 18.91
CA ILE A 172 -2.41 -4.61 19.56
C ILE A 172 -2.28 -4.04 20.99
N LEU A 173 -1.29 -4.47 21.77
CA LEU A 173 -1.11 -4.00 23.14
C LEU A 173 -0.71 -2.51 23.24
N GLU A 174 -0.09 -1.98 22.19
CA GLU A 174 0.36 -0.58 22.14
C GLU A 174 -0.74 0.38 21.68
N HIS A 175 -1.67 -0.08 20.85
CA HIS A 175 -2.60 0.78 20.11
C HIS A 175 -4.08 0.48 20.35
N CYS A 176 -4.46 -0.62 21.00
CA CYS A 176 -5.84 -1.04 21.22
C CYS A 176 -6.19 -1.24 22.70
#